data_AF-K9VV10-F1
#
_entry.id   AF-K9VV10-F1
#
_cell.length_a   1.000
_cell.length_b   1.000
_cell.length_c   1.000
_cell.angle_alpha   90.00
_cell.angle_beta   90.00
_cell.angle_gamma   90.00
#
_symmetry.space_group_name_H-M   'P 1'
#
loop_
_entity.id
_entity.type
_entity.pdbx_description
1 polymer ?
#
loop_
_entity_poly.entity_id
_entity_poly.type
_entity_poly.pdbx_seq_one_letter_code
_entity_poly.pdbx_strand_id
1 'polypeptide(L)' 'MKTEWFKMRMSIRRLNKLRLYAATKDKTMTQVIEELIDSLPTVEINKNSDTH' A
#
# COMPACT_ATOMS: atom_id res chain seq x y z
N MET A 1 -12.70 -9.22 7.02
CA MET A 1 -11.66 -9.57 6.02
C MET A 1 -10.52 -10.28 6.73
N LYS A 2 -9.85 -11.25 6.09
CA LYS A 2 -8.60 -11.80 6.62
C LYS A 2 -7.54 -10.70 6.55
N THR A 3 -6.79 -10.49 7.63
CA THR A 3 -5.73 -9.48 7.73
C THR A 3 -4.39 -10.19 7.85
N GLU A 4 -3.41 -9.71 7.09
CA GLU A 4 -2.04 -10.24 7.09
C GLU A 4 -1.05 -9.12 7.40
N TRP A 5 0.07 -9.47 8.06
CA TRP A 5 1.10 -8.49 8.40
C TRP A 5 2.03 -8.25 7.21
N PHE A 6 2.14 -7.00 6.78
CA PHE A 6 3.08 -6.57 5.75
C PHE A 6 4.31 -5.89 6.36
N LYS A 7 5.50 -6.42 6.05
CA LYS A 7 6.79 -5.82 6.45
C LYS A 7 7.50 -5.25 5.23
N MET A 8 7.88 -3.98 5.28
CA MET A 8 8.63 -3.30 4.22
C MET A 8 9.96 -2.76 4.77
N ARG A 9 11.05 -2.92 4.01
CA ARG A 9 12.30 -2.18 4.27
C ARG A 9 12.24 -0.82 3.59
N MET A 10 12.57 0.23 4.33
CA MET A 10 12.69 1.59 3.81
C MET A 10 13.79 2.37 4.52
N SER A 11 14.32 3.39 3.86
CA SER A 11 15.28 4.30 4.50
C SER A 11 14.58 5.15 5.57
N ILE A 12 15.31 5.56 6.61
CA ILE A 12 14.81 6.42 7.69
C ILE A 12 14.20 7.71 7.12
N ARG A 13 14.83 8.29 6.08
CA ARG A 13 14.30 9.48 5.39
C ARG A 13 12.89 9.26 4.82
N ARG A 14 12.61 8.10 4.22
CA ARG A 14 11.28 7.78 3.67
C ARG A 14 10.28 7.52 4.79
N LEU A 15 10.70 6.80 5.84
CA LEU A 15 9.86 6.55 7.02
C LEU A 15 9.42 7.85 7.71
N ASN A 16 10.34 8.80 7.89
CA ASN A 16 10.02 10.09 8.51
C ASN A 16 9.07 10.92 7.66
N LYS A 17 9.21 10.88 6.33
CA LYS A 17 8.24 11.53 5.43
C LYS A 17 6.85 10.92 5.57
N LEU A 18 6.74 9.59 5.63
CA LEU A 18 5.46 8.90 5.81
C LEU A 18 4.82 9.25 7.15
N ARG A 19 5.60 9.26 8.24
CA ARG A 19 5.14 9.67 9.57
C ARG A 19 4.61 11.10 9.58
N LEU A 20 5.36 12.04 9.00
CA LEU A 20 4.95 13.44 8.94
C LEU A 20 3.67 13.62 8.11
N TYR A 21 3.58 12.96 6.96
CA TYR A 21 2.38 13.01 6.11
C TYR A 21 1.15 12.44 6.82
N ALA A 22 1.30 11.31 7.51
CA ALA A 22 0.24 10.71 8.30
C ALA A 22 -0.27 11.68 9.39
N ALA A 23 0.65 12.31 10.12
CA ALA A 23 0.32 13.29 11.15
C ALA A 23 -0.40 14.54 10.60
N THR A 24 0.03 15.07 9.44
CA THR A 24 -0.61 16.27 8.85
C THR A 24 -1.99 15.99 8.26
N LYS A 25 -2.30 14.73 7.96
CA LYS A 25 -3.60 14.29 7.44
C LYS A 25 -4.53 13.71 8.49
N ASP A 26 -4.10 13.67 9.76
CA ASP A 26 -4.80 13.00 10.87
C ASP A 26 -5.15 11.54 10.54
N LYS A 27 -4.17 10.82 9.99
CA LYS A 27 -4.30 9.41 9.58
C LYS A 27 -3.20 8.57 10.19
N THR A 28 -3.45 7.27 10.31
CA THR A 28 -2.39 6.30 10.60
C THR A 28 -1.54 6.05 9.35
N MET A 29 -0.29 5.62 9.54
CA MET A 29 0.56 5.22 8.40
C MET A 29 -0.06 4.08 7.59
N THR A 30 -0.79 3.18 8.24
CA THR A 30 -1.52 2.09 7.57
C THR A 30 -2.58 2.64 6.62
N GLN A 31 -3.44 3.55 7.09
CA GLN A 31 -4.48 4.16 6.25
C GLN A 31 -3.90 4.91 5.05
N VAL A 32 -2.76 5.59 5.22
CA VAL A 32 -2.07 6.25 4.09
C VAL A 32 -1.65 5.24 3.02
N ILE A 33 -1.17 4.07 3.43
CA ILE A 33 -0.75 3.02 2.49
C ILE A 33 -1.96 2.31 1.88
N GLU A 34 -3.01 2.03 2.66
CA GLU A 34 -4.27 1.46 2.17
C GLU A 34 -4.89 2.35 1.09
N GLU A 35 -5.04 3.65 1.37
CA GLU A 35 -5.57 4.62 0.40
C GLU A 35 -4.71 4.72 -0.87
N LEU A 36 -3.39 4.64 -0.72
CA LEU A 36 -2.50 4.60 -1.88
C LEU A 36 -2.74 3.34 -2.71
N ILE A 37 -2.84 2.17 -2.08
CA ILE A 37 -3.09 0.88 -2.76
C ILE A 37 -4.46 0.90 -3.45
N ASP A 38 -5.49 1.38 -2.76
CA ASP A 38 -6.86 1.48 -3.28
C ASP A 38 -6.97 2.47 -4.45
N SER A 39 -6.05 3.45 -4.54
CA SER A 39 -5.97 4.36 -5.68
C SER A 39 -5.32 3.75 -6.93
N LEU A 40 -4.65 2.59 -6.81
CA LEU A 40 -4.03 1.93 -7.94
C LEU A 40 -5.10 1.27 -8.82
N PRO A 41 -4.95 1.30 -10.16
CA PRO A 41 -5.86 0.60 -11.04
C PRO A 41 -5.80 -0.90 -10.74
N THR A 42 -6.96 -1.55 -10.66
CA THR A 42 -7.03 -3.00 -10.57
C THR A 42 -6.58 -3.57 -11.90
N VAL A 43 -5.36 -4.08 -11.95
CA VAL A 43 -4.93 -4.89 -13.10
C VAL A 43 -5.68 -6.21 -12.95
N GLU A 44 -6.75 -6.40 -13.72
CA GLU A 44 -7.23 -7.74 -14.02
C GLU A 44 -6.08 -8.43 -14.74
N ILE A 45 -5.27 -9.19 -13.99
CA ILE A 45 -4.38 -10.15 -14.58
C ILE A 45 -5.32 -11.13 -15.27
N ASN A 46 -5.57 -10.89 -16.56
CA ASN A 46 -6.22 -11.85 -17.44
C ASN A 46 -5.49 -13.16 -17.22
N LYS A 47 -6.13 -14.06 -16.47
CA LYS A 47 -5.83 -15.47 -16.52
C LYS A 47 -6.28 -15.93 -17.89
N ASN A 48 -5.54 -15.56 -18.93
CA ASN A 48 -5.57 -16.33 -20.17
C ASN A 48 -4.85 -17.63 -19.85
N SER A 49 -5.60 -18.52 -19.22
CA SER A 49 -5.47 -19.95 -19.44
C SER A 49 -5.81 -20.20 -20.91
N ASP A 50 -4.85 -19.96 -21.80
CA ASP A 50 -4.90 -20.50 -23.15
C ASP A 50 -3.77 -21.52 -23.30
N THR A 51 -4.19 -22.74 -23.01
CA THR A 51 -3.79 -24.02 -23.55
C THR A 51 -3.05 -23.92 -24.89
N HIS A 52 -1.81 -24.45 -24.94
CA HIS A 52 -1.37 -25.34 -26.02
C HIS A 52 -0.22 -26.24 -25.59
#